data_AF-A0A924Z5L0-F1
#
_entry.id   AF-A0A924Z5L0-F1
#
_cell.length_a   1.000
_cell.length_b   1.000
_cell.length_c   1.000
_cell.angle_alpha   90.00
_cell.angle_beta   90.00
_cell.angle_gamma   90.00
#
_symmetry.space_group_name_H-M   'P 1'
#
loop_
_entity.id
_entity.type
_entity.pdbx_description
1 polymer ?
#
loop_
_entity_poly.entity_id
_entity_poly.type
_entity_poly.pdbx_seq_one_letter_code
_entity_poly.pdbx_strand_id
1 'polypeptide(L)'
;MGRPTREKCWACSLLTAVEALRLHDTEQDGDGCWNEEVCHSRRSYYRKGRSRLVRRKAAVDEVVVPIPSVPYVVLHTYLDKPRQPSDEVVIHAMCAELWVGNQPISITQPQHTFGLPPRMVKEYARQLLAALEQTYGSGRRSGFERFAREEQHSISQCPIRPCSCHAEHLHLIAWEVAHEG
;
A
#
# COMPACT_ATOMS: atom_id res chain seq x y z
N MET A 1 -2.86 25.28 -39.15
CA MET A 1 -3.48 26.16 -38.15
C MET A 1 -4.94 25.73 -37.96
N GLY A 2 -5.25 25.03 -36.87
CA GLY A 2 -6.64 24.64 -36.58
C GLY A 2 -7.47 25.88 -36.22
N ARG A 3 -8.69 26.00 -36.75
CA ARG A 3 -9.58 27.10 -36.36
C ARG A 3 -9.84 27.00 -34.84
N PRO A 4 -9.85 28.13 -34.10
CA PRO A 4 -10.15 28.13 -32.67
C PRO A 4 -11.49 27.44 -32.39
N THR A 5 -11.53 26.55 -31.40
CA THR A 5 -12.75 25.89 -30.95
C THR A 5 -13.69 26.96 -30.41
N ARG A 6 -14.86 27.13 -31.05
CA ARG A 6 -15.91 27.98 -30.49
C ARG A 6 -16.66 27.20 -29.42
N GLU A 7 -16.46 27.55 -28.15
CA GLU A 7 -17.00 26.82 -26.99
C GLU A 7 -18.51 26.64 -27.05
N LYS A 8 -19.25 27.68 -27.45
CA LYS A 8 -20.71 27.63 -27.64
C LYS A 8 -21.13 26.59 -28.69
N CYS A 9 -20.44 26.56 -29.83
CA CYS A 9 -20.72 25.58 -30.89
C CYS A 9 -20.28 24.16 -30.48
N TRP A 10 -19.24 24.05 -29.65
CA TRP A 10 -18.79 22.79 -29.09
C TRP A 10 -19.84 22.24 -28.11
N ALA A 11 -20.35 23.05 -27.18
CA ALA A 11 -21.43 22.67 -26.27
C ALA A 11 -22.72 22.30 -27.02
N CYS A 12 -23.13 23.12 -28.00
CA CYS A 12 -24.28 22.84 -28.87
C CYS A 12 -24.13 21.51 -29.63
N SER A 13 -22.91 21.08 -29.96
CA SER A 13 -22.67 19.80 -30.63
C SER A 13 -22.93 18.56 -29.75
N LEU A 14 -23.02 18.74 -28.43
CA LEU A 14 -23.28 17.67 -27.46
C LEU A 14 -24.76 17.33 -27.31
N LEU A 15 -25.64 18.26 -27.67
CA LEU A 15 -27.08 18.08 -27.61
C LEU A 15 -27.59 17.21 -28.79
N THR A 16 -28.86 16.85 -28.79
CA THR A 16 -29.56 16.44 -30.02
C THR A 16 -29.87 17.67 -30.88
N ALA A 17 -30.25 17.45 -32.16
CA ALA A 17 -30.63 18.58 -33.02
C ALA A 17 -31.87 19.31 -32.49
N VAL A 18 -32.83 18.56 -31.94
CA VAL A 18 -34.08 19.10 -31.38
C VAL A 18 -33.82 19.91 -30.11
N GLU A 19 -32.99 19.39 -29.20
CA GLU A 19 -32.61 20.13 -27.99
C GLU A 19 -31.83 21.41 -28.29
N ALA A 20 -30.90 21.35 -29.26
CA ALA A 20 -30.15 22.52 -29.67
C ALA A 20 -31.03 23.57 -30.36
N LEU A 21 -32.00 23.13 -31.18
CA LEU A 21 -32.97 24.04 -31.80
C LEU A 21 -33.80 24.74 -30.72
N ARG A 22 -34.41 23.98 -29.80
CA ARG A 22 -35.22 24.55 -28.70
C ARG A 22 -34.44 25.53 -27.83
N LEU A 23 -33.18 25.22 -27.50
CA LEU A 23 -32.33 26.09 -26.68
C LEU A 23 -32.03 27.45 -27.34
N HIS A 24 -32.01 27.50 -28.66
CA HIS A 24 -31.64 28.68 -29.44
C HIS A 24 -32.84 29.29 -30.17
N ASP A 25 -34.05 28.80 -29.88
CA ASP A 25 -35.30 29.27 -30.46
C ASP A 25 -35.68 30.61 -29.83
N THR A 26 -35.82 31.65 -30.66
CA THR A 26 -36.19 33.00 -30.21
C THR A 26 -37.58 33.06 -29.59
N GLU A 27 -38.47 32.13 -29.94
CA GLU A 27 -39.79 32.03 -29.33
C GLU A 27 -39.74 31.51 -27.87
N GLN A 28 -38.62 30.90 -27.47
CA GLN A 28 -38.40 30.31 -26.15
C GLN A 28 -37.29 31.01 -25.35
N ASP A 29 -37.12 32.32 -25.56
CA ASP A 29 -36.07 33.15 -24.92
C ASP A 29 -34.63 32.71 -25.30
N GLY A 30 -34.49 32.04 -26.44
CA GLY A 30 -33.21 31.65 -27.02
C GLY A 30 -32.50 32.81 -27.72
N ASP A 31 -31.20 32.64 -27.91
CA ASP A 31 -30.31 33.67 -28.51
C ASP A 31 -30.37 33.76 -30.05
N GLY A 32 -31.26 33.01 -30.70
CA GLY A 32 -31.43 33.01 -32.16
C GLY A 32 -30.20 32.58 -32.95
N CYS A 33 -29.21 31.95 -32.33
CA CYS A 33 -27.95 31.62 -33.00
C CYS A 33 -28.05 30.39 -33.92
N TRP A 34 -29.16 29.65 -33.87
CA TRP A 34 -29.38 28.48 -34.72
C TRP A 34 -29.53 28.87 -36.19
N ASN A 35 -28.84 28.15 -37.07
CA ASN A 35 -28.93 28.31 -38.50
C ASN A 35 -28.95 26.92 -39.15
N GLU A 36 -30.06 26.60 -39.83
CA GLU A 36 -30.33 25.28 -40.41
C GLU A 36 -29.28 24.85 -41.44
N GLU A 37 -28.71 25.79 -42.21
CA GLU A 37 -27.74 25.48 -43.25
C GLU A 37 -26.37 25.06 -42.70
N VAL A 38 -25.92 25.70 -41.61
CA VAL A 38 -24.54 25.55 -41.11
C VAL A 38 -24.42 24.80 -39.79
N CYS A 39 -25.44 24.81 -38.93
CA CYS A 39 -25.36 24.23 -37.59
C CYS A 39 -25.27 22.71 -37.63
N HIS A 40 -25.98 22.04 -38.53
CA HIS A 40 -25.89 20.58 -38.68
C HIS A 40 -24.46 20.11 -39.01
N SER A 41 -23.83 20.75 -39.99
CA SER A 41 -22.45 20.44 -40.41
C SER A 41 -21.43 20.76 -39.30
N ARG A 42 -21.53 21.95 -38.68
CA ARG A 42 -20.65 22.36 -37.57
C ARG A 42 -20.72 21.40 -36.38
N ARG A 43 -21.93 20.98 -35.98
CA ARG A 43 -22.12 20.05 -34.87
C ARG A 43 -21.58 18.64 -35.18
N SER A 44 -21.66 18.20 -36.44
CA SER A 44 -21.01 16.95 -36.89
C SER A 44 -19.48 17.05 -36.80
N TYR A 45 -18.91 18.16 -37.24
CA TYR A 45 -17.46 18.40 -37.16
C TYR A 45 -16.94 18.33 -35.71
N TYR A 46 -17.58 19.03 -34.77
CA TYR A 46 -17.17 19.01 -33.36
C TYR A 46 -17.30 17.62 -32.70
N ARG A 47 -18.38 16.86 -32.99
CA ARG A 47 -18.53 15.47 -32.52
C ARG A 47 -17.44 14.53 -33.04
N LYS A 48 -17.07 14.65 -34.32
CA LYS A 48 -15.99 13.86 -34.93
C LYS A 48 -14.61 14.24 -34.37
N GLY A 49 -14.39 15.53 -34.07
CA GLY A 49 -13.18 16.02 -33.39
C GLY A 49 -13.00 15.41 -32.00
N ARG A 50 -14.07 15.38 -31.19
CA ARG A 50 -14.09 14.72 -29.87
C ARG A 50 -13.78 13.23 -29.97
N SER A 51 -14.41 12.53 -30.91
CA SER A 51 -14.20 11.09 -31.10
C SER A 51 -12.74 10.75 -31.39
N ARG A 52 -12.03 11.59 -32.17
CA ARG A 52 -10.59 11.46 -32.41
C ARG A 52 -9.74 11.75 -31.16
N LEU A 53 -10.10 12.77 -30.38
CA LEU A 53 -9.41 13.09 -29.12
C LEU A 53 -9.57 11.98 -28.08
N VAL A 54 -10.78 11.42 -27.94
CA VAL A 54 -11.08 10.31 -27.03
C VAL A 54 -10.29 9.06 -27.44
N ARG A 55 -10.26 8.71 -28.74
CA ARG A 55 -9.43 7.59 -29.23
C ARG A 55 -7.94 7.80 -28.95
N ARG A 56 -7.44 9.04 -29.05
CA ARG A 56 -6.03 9.36 -28.78
C ARG A 56 -5.68 9.33 -27.29
N LYS A 57 -6.65 9.63 -26.40
CA LYS A 57 -6.47 9.57 -24.94
C LYS A 57 -6.61 8.14 -24.36
N ALA A 58 -7.26 7.23 -25.08
CA ALA A 58 -7.55 5.87 -24.62
C ALA A 58 -6.46 4.85 -24.93
N ALA A 59 -5.30 5.25 -25.46
CA ALA A 59 -4.25 4.35 -25.93
C ALA A 59 -2.97 4.43 -25.09
N VAL A 60 -3.10 4.38 -23.76
CA VAL A 60 -1.97 4.04 -22.89
C VAL A 60 -2.11 2.56 -22.60
N ASP A 61 -1.30 1.76 -23.27
CA ASP A 61 -1.25 0.32 -23.06
C ASP A 61 -0.46 0.04 -21.77
N GLU A 62 -1.06 -0.68 -20.84
CA GLU A 62 -0.41 -1.03 -19.58
C GLU A 62 0.54 -2.21 -19.79
N VAL A 63 1.84 -1.97 -19.60
CA VAL A 63 2.87 -3.02 -19.71
C VAL A 63 3.08 -3.64 -18.33
N VAL A 64 2.73 -4.92 -18.19
CA VAL A 64 3.00 -5.69 -16.98
C VAL A 64 4.46 -6.17 -17.00
N VAL A 65 5.27 -5.72 -16.04
CA VAL A 65 6.63 -6.19 -15.82
C VAL A 65 6.65 -7.18 -14.66
N PRO A 66 7.08 -8.45 -14.87
CA PRO A 66 7.14 -9.43 -13.79
C PRO A 66 8.22 -9.06 -12.77
N ILE A 67 7.86 -9.05 -11.49
CA ILE A 67 8.79 -8.80 -10.39
C ILE A 67 9.49 -10.12 -10.01
N PRO A 68 10.83 -10.16 -9.94
CA PRO A 68 11.54 -11.36 -9.53
C PRO A 68 11.25 -11.71 -8.06
N SER A 69 10.96 -12.98 -7.79
CA SER A 69 10.70 -13.51 -6.45
C SER A 69 12.01 -13.74 -5.70
N VAL A 70 12.54 -12.69 -5.09
CA VAL A 70 13.75 -12.74 -4.27
C VAL A 70 13.36 -12.88 -2.79
N PRO A 71 13.99 -13.78 -2.02
CA PRO A 71 13.77 -13.85 -0.58
C PRO A 71 14.32 -12.61 0.12
N TYR A 72 13.66 -12.17 1.19
CA TYR A 72 14.17 -11.17 2.10
C TYR A 72 13.60 -11.37 3.49
N VAL A 73 14.34 -10.90 4.50
CA VAL A 73 13.95 -11.06 5.91
C VAL A 73 13.68 -9.71 6.55
N VAL A 74 12.56 -9.62 7.27
CA VAL A 74 12.17 -8.46 8.08
C VAL A 74 12.39 -8.81 9.55
N LEU A 75 13.13 -7.96 10.28
CA LEU A 75 13.27 -8.10 11.73
C LEU A 75 12.14 -7.33 12.42
N HIS A 76 11.37 -7.99 13.27
CA HIS A 76 10.40 -7.34 14.14
C HIS A 76 10.96 -7.22 15.55
N THR A 77 10.85 -6.03 16.14
CA THR A 77 11.26 -5.74 17.51
C THR A 77 10.13 -5.08 18.28
N TYR A 78 9.99 -5.43 19.55
CA TYR A 78 8.98 -4.88 20.46
C TYR A 78 9.67 -4.03 21.51
N LEU A 79 9.26 -2.77 21.62
CA LEU A 79 9.93 -1.73 22.42
C LEU A 79 8.90 -0.86 23.13
N ASP A 80 9.24 -0.33 24.31
CA ASP A 80 8.38 0.63 25.01
C ASP A 80 8.35 1.99 24.28
N LYS A 81 9.53 2.42 23.80
CA LYS A 81 9.69 3.66 23.03
C LYS A 81 10.41 3.37 21.71
N PRO A 82 10.03 4.06 20.61
CA PRO A 82 10.75 3.95 19.34
C PRO A 82 12.22 4.35 19.51
N ARG A 83 13.10 3.67 18.78
CA ARG A 83 14.55 3.92 18.88
C ARG A 83 14.93 5.28 18.30
N GLN A 84 15.48 6.16 19.13
CA GLN A 84 16.18 7.36 18.67
C GLN A 84 17.68 7.10 18.48
N PRO A 85 18.39 7.85 17.61
CA PRO A 85 19.80 7.61 17.28
C PRO A 85 20.76 7.59 18.47
N SER A 86 20.41 8.28 19.56
CA SER A 86 21.20 8.37 20.80
C SER A 86 20.72 7.47 21.93
N ASP A 87 19.58 6.77 21.78
CA ASP A 87 19.00 6.00 22.87
C ASP A 87 19.56 4.58 22.91
N GLU A 88 19.97 4.15 24.11
CA GLU A 88 20.10 2.74 24.45
C GLU A 88 18.71 2.13 24.62
N VAL A 89 18.03 1.87 23.51
CA VAL A 89 16.70 1.25 23.56
C VAL A 89 16.81 -0.23 23.84
N VAL A 90 16.19 -0.63 24.97
CA VAL A 90 16.08 -2.01 25.40
C VAL A 90 15.07 -2.73 24.54
N ILE A 91 15.50 -3.81 23.88
CA ILE A 91 14.61 -4.66 23.09
C ILE A 91 13.90 -5.65 24.02
N HIS A 92 12.58 -5.53 24.12
CA HIS A 92 11.77 -6.41 24.96
C HIS A 92 11.65 -7.80 24.35
N ALA A 93 11.32 -7.88 23.05
CA ALA A 93 11.22 -9.13 22.31
C ALA A 93 11.56 -8.91 20.83
N MET A 94 11.89 -9.99 20.12
CA MET A 94 12.07 -9.95 18.67
C MET A 94 11.73 -11.28 17.97
N CYS A 95 11.44 -11.19 16.68
CA CYS A 95 11.35 -12.30 15.73
C CYS A 95 11.77 -11.83 14.33
N ALA A 96 12.01 -12.76 13.42
CA ALA A 96 12.31 -12.49 12.03
C ALA A 96 11.26 -13.15 11.12
N GLU A 97 10.78 -12.42 10.12
CA GLU A 97 9.80 -12.87 9.14
C GLU A 97 10.45 -12.97 7.75
N LEU A 98 10.38 -14.15 7.14
CA LEU A 98 10.85 -14.42 5.78
C LEU A 98 9.73 -14.16 4.78
N TRP A 99 10.04 -13.37 3.77
CA TRP A 99 9.19 -13.09 2.62
C TRP A 99 9.85 -13.55 1.34
N VAL A 100 9.04 -13.96 0.36
CA VAL A 100 9.48 -14.20 -1.03
C VAL A 100 8.55 -13.43 -1.95
N GLY A 101 9.07 -12.37 -2.58
CA GLY A 101 8.23 -11.40 -3.27
C GLY A 101 7.24 -10.73 -2.32
N ASN A 102 5.93 -10.93 -2.55
CA ASN A 102 4.85 -10.32 -1.75
C ASN A 102 4.14 -11.33 -0.82
N GLN A 103 4.75 -12.48 -0.54
CA GLN A 103 4.15 -13.50 0.32
C GLN A 103 5.03 -13.77 1.55
N PRO A 104 4.46 -13.76 2.76
CA PRO A 104 5.16 -14.23 3.95
C PRO A 104 5.24 -15.75 3.90
N ILE A 105 6.44 -16.29 4.09
CA ILE A 105 6.73 -17.73 4.00
C ILE A 105 6.89 -18.34 5.40
N SER A 106 7.54 -17.62 6.32
CA SER A 106 7.84 -18.14 7.65
C SER A 106 8.11 -17.02 8.63
N ILE A 107 7.88 -17.27 9.91
CA ILE A 107 8.25 -16.37 11.01
C ILE A 107 8.92 -17.20 12.10
N THR A 108 10.05 -16.72 12.62
CA THR A 108 10.68 -17.35 13.78
C THR A 108 9.81 -17.13 15.01
N GLN A 109 9.78 -18.08 15.93
CA GLN A 109 9.07 -17.91 17.21
C GLN A 109 9.56 -16.63 17.91
N PRO A 110 8.66 -15.70 18.30
CA PRO A 110 9.04 -14.53 19.06
C PRO A 110 9.63 -14.92 20.42
N GLN A 111 10.74 -14.29 20.77
CA GLN A 111 11.41 -14.51 22.06
C GLN A 111 11.63 -13.20 22.81
N HIS A 112 11.41 -13.24 24.13
CA HIS A 112 11.77 -12.14 25.01
C HIS A 112 13.29 -12.03 25.04
N THR A 113 13.79 -10.83 24.78
CA THR A 113 15.20 -10.47 24.89
C THR A 113 15.46 -9.49 26.03
N PHE A 114 14.41 -9.08 26.74
CA PHE A 114 14.51 -8.22 27.91
C PHE A 114 15.43 -8.85 28.96
N GLY A 115 16.47 -8.12 29.38
CA GLY A 115 17.50 -8.62 30.30
C GLY A 115 18.78 -9.13 29.63
N LEU A 116 18.80 -9.29 28.30
CA LEU A 116 20.02 -9.62 27.57
C LEU A 116 20.88 -8.36 27.31
N PRO A 117 22.22 -8.44 27.45
CA PRO A 117 23.11 -7.35 27.07
C PRO A 117 22.99 -7.01 25.57
N PRO A 118 23.21 -5.74 25.14
CA PRO A 118 23.05 -5.34 23.73
C PRO A 118 23.86 -6.19 22.74
N ARG A 119 25.03 -6.70 23.15
CA ARG A 119 25.83 -7.63 22.34
C ARG A 119 25.10 -8.94 22.07
N MET A 120 24.46 -9.52 23.09
CA MET A 120 23.71 -10.77 22.94
C MET A 120 22.44 -10.58 22.13
N VAL A 121 21.76 -9.44 22.30
CA VAL A 121 20.59 -9.08 21.49
C VAL A 121 20.94 -9.03 20.00
N LYS A 122 22.06 -8.37 19.64
CA LYS A 122 22.55 -8.33 18.26
C LYS A 122 22.95 -9.71 17.74
N GLU A 123 23.56 -10.54 18.59
CA GLU A 123 23.93 -11.90 18.21
C GLU A 123 22.71 -12.78 17.97
N TYR A 124 21.70 -12.65 18.82
CA TYR A 124 20.43 -13.35 18.66
C TYR A 124 19.74 -12.99 17.35
N ALA A 125 19.72 -11.70 16.97
CA ALA A 125 19.21 -11.29 15.67
C ALA A 125 19.95 -11.99 14.50
N ARG A 126 21.28 -12.12 14.57
CA ARG A 126 22.04 -12.88 13.55
C ARG A 126 21.66 -14.36 13.53
N GLN A 127 21.40 -14.96 14.69
CA GLN A 127 20.95 -16.34 14.79
C GLN A 127 19.58 -16.55 14.14
N LEU A 128 18.65 -15.61 14.30
CA LEU A 128 17.35 -15.66 13.61
C LEU A 128 17.52 -15.70 12.09
N LEU A 129 18.39 -14.83 11.57
CA LEU A 129 18.69 -14.75 10.14
C LEU A 129 19.36 -16.04 9.64
N ALA A 130 20.34 -16.56 10.39
CA ALA A 130 21.02 -17.81 10.07
C ALA A 130 20.08 -19.03 10.12
N ALA A 131 19.13 -19.07 11.06
CA ALA A 131 18.14 -20.15 11.15
C ALA A 131 17.22 -20.17 9.92
N LEU A 132 16.78 -19.00 9.45
CA LEU A 132 16.00 -18.87 8.23
C LEU A 132 16.84 -19.25 6.99
N GLU A 133 18.10 -18.84 6.92
CA GLU A 133 19.02 -19.21 5.83
C GLU A 133 19.24 -20.73 5.77
N GLN A 134 19.50 -21.38 6.92
CA GLN A 134 19.71 -22.82 6.99
C GLN A 134 18.47 -23.60 6.55
N THR A 135 17.28 -23.08 6.85
CA THR A 135 16.02 -23.75 6.54
C THR A 135 15.56 -23.49 5.09
N TYR A 136 15.74 -22.27 4.58
CA TYR A 136 15.13 -21.81 3.32
C TYR A 136 16.12 -21.32 2.25
N GLY A 137 17.39 -21.13 2.58
CA GLY A 137 18.40 -20.59 1.67
C GLY A 137 18.78 -21.53 0.52
N SER A 138 18.53 -22.85 0.66
CA SER A 138 18.85 -23.86 -0.38
C SER A 138 20.29 -23.74 -0.93
N GLY A 139 21.26 -23.41 -0.07
CA GLY A 139 22.67 -23.21 -0.45
C GLY A 139 22.99 -21.84 -1.07
N ARG A 140 22.01 -20.94 -1.20
CA ARG A 140 22.19 -19.54 -1.60
C ARG A 140 22.04 -18.64 -0.38
N ARG A 141 22.97 -17.70 -0.21
CA ARG A 141 22.88 -16.68 0.84
C ARG A 141 22.04 -15.46 0.45
N SER A 142 21.75 -15.32 -0.85
CA SER A 142 21.05 -14.15 -1.39
C SER A 142 19.69 -13.97 -0.72
N GLY A 143 19.50 -12.83 -0.06
CA GLY A 143 18.29 -12.50 0.69
C GLY A 143 18.39 -12.75 2.20
N PHE A 144 19.48 -13.36 2.66
CA PHE A 144 19.74 -13.71 4.06
C PHE A 144 21.02 -13.06 4.61
N GLU A 145 21.71 -12.21 3.86
CA GLU A 145 22.96 -11.57 4.32
C GLU A 145 22.70 -10.46 5.37
N ARG A 146 21.50 -9.89 5.34
CA ARG A 146 21.04 -8.84 6.26
C ARG A 146 19.53 -8.80 6.30
N PHE A 147 18.99 -8.15 7.32
CA PHE A 147 17.59 -7.75 7.31
C PHE A 147 17.36 -6.69 6.23
N ALA A 148 16.34 -6.89 5.39
CA ALA A 148 15.93 -5.90 4.40
C ALA A 148 15.19 -4.72 5.04
N ARG A 149 14.54 -4.97 6.19
CA ARG A 149 13.80 -3.98 6.96
C ARG A 149 13.80 -4.36 8.44
N GLU A 150 13.80 -3.35 9.29
CA GLU A 150 13.51 -3.48 10.72
C GLU A 150 12.18 -2.80 11.02
N GLU A 151 11.24 -3.56 11.57
CA GLU A 151 9.93 -3.09 12.02
C GLU A 151 9.93 -2.98 13.55
N GLN A 152 9.47 -1.84 14.06
CA GLN A 152 9.34 -1.60 15.50
C GLN A 152 7.87 -1.56 15.89
N HIS A 153 7.55 -2.33 16.91
CA HIS A 153 6.22 -2.42 17.51
C HIS A 153 6.23 -1.90 18.93
N SER A 154 5.08 -1.46 19.40
CA SER A 154 4.88 -1.17 20.83
C SER A 154 5.00 -2.45 21.64
N ILE A 155 5.56 -2.34 22.86
CA ILE A 155 5.63 -3.44 23.82
C ILE A 155 4.24 -4.03 24.16
N SER A 156 3.20 -3.19 24.11
CA SER A 156 1.79 -3.60 24.27
C SER A 156 1.32 -4.60 23.19
N GLN A 157 2.03 -4.68 22.07
CA GLN A 157 1.75 -5.59 20.97
C GLN A 157 2.58 -6.87 21.06
N CYS A 158 3.37 -7.06 22.13
CA CYS A 158 4.17 -8.27 22.30
C CYS A 158 3.25 -9.52 22.33
N PRO A 159 3.46 -10.50 21.43
CA PRO A 159 2.58 -11.66 21.29
C PRO A 159 2.91 -12.79 22.28
N ILE A 160 4.02 -12.70 23.01
CA ILE A 160 4.52 -13.79 23.85
C ILE A 160 3.72 -13.86 25.15
N ARG A 161 3.36 -15.07 25.60
CA ARG A 161 2.73 -15.33 26.90
C ARG A 161 3.38 -16.54 27.59
N PRO A 162 3.63 -16.47 28.92
CA PRO A 162 3.44 -15.32 29.80
C PRO A 162 4.45 -14.19 29.52
N CYS A 163 4.06 -12.94 29.77
CA CYS A 163 4.89 -11.75 29.55
C CYS A 163 4.87 -10.81 30.76
N SER A 164 6.03 -10.31 31.16
CA SER A 164 6.19 -9.39 32.31
C SER A 164 5.46 -8.06 32.10
N CYS A 165 5.29 -7.61 30.86
CA CYS A 165 4.62 -6.36 30.53
C CYS A 165 3.10 -6.48 30.43
N HIS A 166 2.56 -7.71 30.43
CA HIS A 166 1.13 -7.96 30.32
C HIS A 166 0.52 -8.60 31.57
N ALA A 167 1.33 -8.96 32.58
CA ALA A 167 0.92 -9.46 33.92
C ALA A 167 -0.12 -10.61 33.96
N GLU A 168 -0.51 -11.18 32.81
CA GLU A 168 -1.58 -12.19 32.69
C GLU A 168 -1.30 -13.45 33.51
N HIS A 169 -0.02 -13.79 33.66
CA HIS A 169 0.44 -14.91 34.49
C HIS A 169 0.17 -14.74 35.99
N LEU A 170 0.05 -13.50 36.49
CA LEU A 170 -0.30 -13.25 37.89
C LEU A 170 -1.76 -13.62 38.19
N HIS A 171 -2.63 -13.62 37.17
CA HIS A 171 -4.02 -14.02 37.32
C HIS A 171 -4.18 -15.54 37.37
N LEU A 172 -3.29 -16.29 36.69
CA LEU A 172 -3.27 -17.76 36.74
C LEU A 172 -2.88 -18.28 38.12
N ILE A 173 -1.89 -17.64 38.77
CA ILE A 173 -1.43 -18.01 40.12
C ILE A 173 -2.54 -17.80 41.18
N ALA A 174 -3.37 -16.77 41.03
CA ALA A 174 -4.45 -16.48 41.98
C ALA A 174 -5.58 -17.52 41.96
N TRP A 175 -5.77 -18.24 40.83
CA TRP A 175 -6.85 -19.22 40.68
C TRP A 175 -6.47 -20.58 41.29
N GLU A 176 -5.22 -21.01 41.17
CA GLU A 176 -4.72 -22.25 41.80
C GLU A 176 -4.74 -22.16 43.33
N VAL A 177 -4.33 -21.02 43.90
CA VAL A 177 -4.34 -20.79 45.36
C VAL A 177 -5.76 -20.75 45.95
N ALA A 178 -6.76 -20.35 45.17
CA ALA A 178 -8.15 -20.27 45.63
C ALA A 178 -8.91 -21.61 45.60
N HIS A 179 -8.40 -22.63 44.90
CA HIS A 179 -9.09 -23.91 44.69
C HIS A 179 -8.39 -25.14 45.30
N GLU A 180 -7.23 -24.96 45.94
CA GLU A 180 -6.56 -25.99 46.75
C GLU A 180 -6.71 -25.77 48.28
N GLY A 181 -7.57 -24.82 48.70
CA GLY A 181 -7.87 -24.51 50.10
C GLY A 181 -9.12 -25.19 50.66
#